data_AF-A0A5P9HRV3-F1
#
_entry.id   AF-A0A5P9HRV3-F1
#
_cell.length_a   1.000
_cell.length_b   1.000
_cell.length_c   1.000
_cell.angle_alpha   90.00
_cell.angle_beta   90.00
_cell.angle_gamma   90.00
#
_symmetry.space_group_name_H-M   'P 1'
#
loop_
_entity.id
_entity.type
_entity.pdbx_description
1 polymer ?
#
loop_
_entity_poly.entity_id
_entity_poly.type
_entity_poly.pdbx_seq_one_letter_code
_entity_poly.pdbx_strand_id
1 'polypeptide(L)'
;MKKLLIFSILLISLCAYNLPVNAEKQHKHDSKGMEQAIDHFILDQFTDELNQAVTDYYKKDTIRVQYNWWDKNYDVVELDQSEKENQLSHPYVIKFTVQTYDGNKKGQLGTDTVTFGVSPVQFNKEFDEKDLAAAKVELLNYTHGEPLN
;
A
#
# COMPACT_ATOMS: atom_id res chain seq x y z
N MET A 1 36.67 -45.21 -37.83
CA MET A 1 35.37 -45.12 -37.13
C MET A 1 35.48 -44.70 -35.64
N LYS A 2 36.67 -44.61 -35.02
CA LYS A 2 36.81 -44.19 -33.61
C LYS A 2 36.55 -42.69 -33.36
N LYS A 3 36.75 -41.81 -34.36
CA LYS A 3 36.54 -40.36 -34.23
C LYS A 3 35.06 -39.94 -34.20
N LEU A 4 34.15 -40.76 -34.73
CA LEU A 4 32.69 -40.51 -34.71
C LEU A 4 32.06 -40.85 -33.35
N LEU A 5 32.66 -41.79 -32.61
CA LEU A 5 32.22 -42.18 -31.26
C LEU A 5 32.50 -41.09 -30.21
N ILE A 6 33.61 -40.36 -30.37
CA ILE A 6 33.97 -39.28 -29.44
C ILE A 6 33.01 -38.08 -29.61
N PHE A 7 32.60 -37.79 -30.84
CA PHE A 7 31.67 -36.69 -31.13
C PHE A 7 30.26 -36.94 -30.58
N SER A 8 29.81 -38.20 -30.59
CA SER A 8 28.50 -38.59 -30.07
C SER A 8 28.44 -38.53 -28.53
N ILE A 9 29.53 -38.87 -27.84
CA ILE A 9 29.61 -38.75 -26.37
C ILE A 9 29.60 -37.28 -25.94
N LEU A 10 30.26 -36.39 -26.69
CA LEU A 10 30.32 -34.96 -26.39
C LEU A 10 28.94 -34.28 -26.53
N LEU A 11 28.16 -34.67 -27.54
CA LEU A 11 26.80 -34.15 -27.74
C LEU A 11 25.83 -34.58 -26.63
N ILE A 12 25.93 -35.81 -26.15
CA ILE A 12 25.09 -36.31 -25.05
C ILE A 12 25.43 -35.60 -23.74
N SER A 13 26.71 -35.28 -23.51
CA SER A 13 27.15 -34.51 -22.34
C SER A 13 26.66 -33.06 -22.34
N LEU A 14 26.45 -32.44 -23.51
CA LEU A 14 25.92 -31.08 -23.62
C LEU A 14 24.40 -31.02 -23.38
N CYS A 15 23.67 -32.10 -23.67
CA CYS A 15 22.22 -32.16 -23.42
C CYS A 15 21.86 -32.47 -21.96
N ALA A 16 22.77 -33.06 -21.17
CA ALA A 16 22.51 -33.47 -19.79
C ALA A 16 22.51 -32.32 -18.76
N TYR A 17 22.94 -31.11 -19.13
CA TYR A 17 23.00 -29.95 -18.22
C TYR A 17 21.75 -29.06 -18.25
N ASN A 18 20.75 -29.38 -19.07
CA ASN A 18 19.44 -28.76 -18.94
C ASN A 18 18.64 -29.45 -17.84
N LEU A 19 19.10 -29.31 -16.58
CA LEU A 19 18.18 -29.47 -15.47
C LEU A 19 17.08 -28.44 -15.69
N PRO A 20 15.79 -28.83 -15.74
CA PRO A 20 14.73 -27.84 -15.70
C PRO A 20 14.92 -27.10 -14.39
N VAL A 21 15.33 -25.84 -14.48
CA VAL A 21 15.14 -24.89 -13.39
C VAL A 21 13.63 -24.86 -13.22
N ASN A 22 13.15 -25.61 -12.23
CA ASN A 22 11.81 -25.43 -11.71
C ASN A 22 11.84 -24.02 -11.14
N ALA A 23 11.47 -23.03 -11.95
CA ALA A 23 10.96 -21.78 -11.43
C ALA A 23 9.86 -22.22 -10.47
N GLU A 24 10.15 -22.09 -9.17
CA GLU A 24 9.21 -22.35 -8.10
C GLU A 24 7.89 -21.77 -8.56
N LYS A 25 6.89 -22.65 -8.74
CA LYS A 25 5.60 -22.28 -9.33
C LYS A 25 5.18 -21.02 -8.62
N GLN A 26 5.16 -19.90 -9.36
CA GLN A 26 4.70 -18.62 -8.87
C GLN A 26 3.38 -18.92 -8.19
N HIS A 27 3.39 -18.92 -6.85
CA HIS A 27 2.17 -19.12 -6.09
C HIS A 27 1.21 -18.07 -6.66
N LYS A 28 0.02 -18.49 -7.09
CA LYS A 28 -1.04 -17.56 -7.45
C LYS A 28 -1.15 -16.62 -6.25
N HIS A 29 -0.60 -15.41 -6.39
CA HIS A 29 -0.63 -14.43 -5.33
C HIS A 29 -2.10 -14.22 -5.01
N ASP A 30 -2.49 -14.48 -3.77
CA ASP A 30 -3.79 -14.07 -3.28
C ASP A 30 -3.80 -12.55 -3.31
N SER A 31 -4.44 -11.99 -4.34
CA SER A 31 -4.48 -10.54 -4.57
C SER A 31 -4.99 -9.81 -3.33
N LYS A 32 -5.87 -10.46 -2.56
CA LYS A 32 -6.41 -9.92 -1.32
C LYS A 32 -5.37 -9.83 -0.20
N GLY A 33 -4.51 -10.83 -0.05
CA GLY A 33 -3.44 -10.81 0.94
C GLY A 33 -2.35 -9.77 0.63
N MET A 34 -2.08 -9.55 -0.66
CA MET A 34 -1.16 -8.51 -1.11
C MET A 34 -1.74 -7.09 -0.91
N GLU A 35 -3.02 -6.91 -1.25
CA GLU A 35 -3.77 -5.67 -1.04
C GLU A 35 -3.76 -5.27 0.44
N GLN A 36 -4.13 -6.18 1.35
CA GLN A 36 -4.07 -5.91 2.79
C GLN A 36 -2.67 -5.55 3.30
N ALA A 37 -1.62 -6.17 2.75
CA ALA A 37 -0.24 -5.84 3.14
C ALA A 37 0.17 -4.43 2.69
N ILE A 38 -0.27 -4.01 1.49
CA ILE A 38 -0.05 -2.66 0.98
C ILE A 38 -0.85 -1.65 1.80
N ASP A 39 -2.11 -1.95 2.11
CA ASP A 39 -2.95 -1.08 2.95
C ASP A 39 -2.33 -0.86 4.32
N HIS A 40 -1.86 -1.94 4.97
CA HIS A 40 -1.14 -1.84 6.23
C HIS A 40 0.11 -0.98 6.14
N PHE A 41 0.92 -1.18 5.09
CA PHE A 41 2.11 -0.36 4.87
C PHE A 41 1.75 1.13 4.74
N ILE A 42 0.71 1.47 3.95
CA ILE A 42 0.26 2.85 3.77
C ILE A 42 -0.28 3.42 5.08
N LEU A 43 -1.07 2.65 5.84
CA LEU A 43 -1.57 3.08 7.14
C LEU A 43 -0.45 3.41 8.13
N ASP A 44 0.60 2.58 8.18
CA ASP A 44 1.77 2.83 9.02
C ASP A 44 2.48 4.13 8.63
N GLN A 45 2.53 4.47 7.33
CA GLN A 45 3.13 5.73 6.86
C GLN A 45 2.28 6.97 7.16
N PHE A 46 0.95 6.84 7.33
CA PHE A 46 0.00 7.95 7.47
C PHE A 46 -0.65 8.03 8.86
N THR A 47 -0.17 7.24 9.82
CA THR A 47 -0.80 7.13 11.15
C THR A 47 -0.89 8.48 11.87
N ASP A 48 0.16 9.30 11.78
CA ASP A 48 0.20 10.59 12.47
C ASP A 48 -0.75 11.60 11.82
N GLU A 49 -0.75 11.70 10.50
CA GLU A 49 -1.64 12.59 9.73
C GLU A 49 -3.11 12.19 9.90
N LEU A 50 -3.41 10.89 9.91
CA LEU A 50 -4.76 10.37 10.16
C LEU A 50 -5.25 10.72 11.56
N ASN A 51 -4.44 10.44 12.58
CA ASN A 51 -4.80 10.75 13.97
C ASN A 51 -5.03 12.25 14.15
N GLN A 52 -4.16 13.08 13.57
CA GLN A 52 -4.33 14.53 13.61
C GLN A 52 -5.62 14.97 12.92
N ALA A 53 -5.89 14.52 11.70
CA ALA A 53 -7.09 14.91 10.95
C ALA A 53 -8.38 14.53 11.70
N VAL A 54 -8.42 13.34 12.30
CA VAL A 54 -9.55 12.85 13.09
C VAL A 54 -9.72 13.66 14.39
N THR A 55 -8.64 13.91 15.13
CA THR A 55 -8.67 14.71 16.36
C THR A 55 -9.11 16.15 16.08
N ASP A 56 -8.62 16.75 15.01
CA ASP A 56 -8.98 18.11 14.58
C ASP A 56 -10.48 18.21 14.22
N TYR A 57 -11.01 17.20 13.51
CA TYR A 57 -12.43 17.16 13.15
C TYR A 57 -13.34 17.07 14.38
N TYR A 58 -13.11 16.09 15.25
CA TYR A 58 -13.94 15.87 16.45
C TYR A 58 -13.66 16.87 17.58
N LYS A 59 -12.55 17.61 17.51
CA LYS A 59 -12.05 18.51 18.56
C LYS A 59 -11.91 17.76 19.90
N LYS A 60 -11.31 16.56 19.84
CA LYS A 60 -11.14 15.65 20.98
C LYS A 60 -9.75 15.05 20.99
N ASP A 61 -9.09 15.15 22.14
CA ASP A 61 -7.74 14.62 22.36
C ASP A 61 -7.67 13.09 22.44
N THR A 62 -8.84 12.43 22.49
CA THR A 62 -8.96 10.99 22.73
C THR A 62 -9.97 10.39 21.77
N ILE A 63 -9.58 10.27 20.51
CA ILE A 63 -10.29 9.47 19.50
C ILE A 63 -9.52 8.17 19.27
N ARG A 64 -10.24 7.07 19.08
CA ARG A 64 -9.66 5.81 18.63
C ARG A 64 -10.08 5.56 17.20
N VAL A 65 -9.11 5.20 16.37
CA VAL A 65 -9.31 4.84 14.97
C VAL A 65 -9.23 3.32 14.83
N GLN A 66 -10.15 2.72 14.09
CA GLN A 66 -10.16 1.31 13.73
C GLN A 66 -10.55 1.15 12.26
N TYR A 67 -10.30 -0.04 11.70
CA TYR A 67 -10.54 -0.35 10.30
C TYR A 67 -11.34 -1.64 10.19
N ASN A 68 -12.34 -1.67 9.31
CA ASN A 68 -13.19 -2.84 9.13
C ASN A 68 -12.65 -3.78 8.03
N TRP A 69 -11.58 -4.51 8.34
CA TRP A 69 -10.90 -5.44 7.41
C TRP A 69 -11.77 -6.61 6.90
N TRP A 70 -12.94 -6.83 7.51
CA TRP A 70 -13.80 -7.98 7.24
C TRP A 70 -14.96 -7.65 6.31
N ASP A 71 -15.29 -6.38 6.14
CA ASP A 71 -16.34 -5.94 5.23
C ASP A 71 -15.79 -5.85 3.80
N LYS A 72 -16.51 -6.49 2.88
CA LYS A 72 -16.12 -6.56 1.46
C LYS A 72 -16.47 -5.29 0.68
N ASN A 73 -17.30 -4.43 1.26
CA ASN A 73 -17.65 -3.14 0.68
C ASN A 73 -16.94 -1.98 1.39
N TYR A 74 -15.90 -2.30 2.16
CA TYR A 74 -15.14 -1.36 2.96
C TYR A 74 -13.69 -1.33 2.47
N ASP A 75 -13.38 -0.33 1.66
CA ASP A 75 -12.01 -0.11 1.21
C ASP A 75 -11.29 0.72 2.29
N VAL A 76 -10.37 0.07 3.00
CA VAL A 76 -9.61 0.69 4.09
C VAL A 76 -8.71 1.80 3.55
N VAL A 77 -8.04 1.51 2.43
CA VAL A 77 -7.19 2.44 1.70
C VAL A 77 -7.57 2.37 0.22
N GLU A 78 -7.81 3.53 -0.40
CA GLU A 78 -7.92 3.69 -1.84
C GLU A 78 -6.76 4.59 -2.30
N LEU A 79 -6.00 4.17 -3.31
CA LEU A 79 -4.87 4.91 -3.86
C LEU A 79 -5.10 5.18 -5.34
N ASP A 80 -5.21 6.47 -5.68
CA ASP A 80 -5.31 6.94 -7.05
C ASP A 80 -4.01 7.63 -7.49
N GLN A 81 -3.51 7.27 -8.68
CA GLN A 81 -2.37 7.92 -9.31
C GLN A 81 -2.81 8.67 -10.58
N SER A 82 -2.29 9.88 -10.79
CA SER A 82 -2.52 10.63 -12.02
C SER A 82 -1.54 10.17 -13.11
N GLU A 83 -1.94 9.26 -14.01
CA GLU A 83 -1.10 8.86 -15.17
C GLU A 83 -0.89 10.00 -16.19
N LYS A 84 -1.73 11.05 -16.13
CA LYS A 84 -1.64 12.24 -16.99
C LYS A 84 -1.54 13.46 -16.08
N GLU A 85 -0.57 14.32 -16.32
CA GLU A 85 -0.11 15.40 -15.42
C GLU A 85 -1.16 16.46 -14.98
N ASN A 86 -2.47 16.29 -15.23
CA ASN A 86 -3.49 17.31 -14.96
C ASN A 86 -4.87 16.79 -14.47
N GLN A 87 -5.02 15.54 -14.01
CA GLN A 87 -6.33 15.05 -13.52
C GLN A 87 -6.51 15.21 -12.01
N LEU A 88 -5.44 15.06 -11.23
CA LEU A 88 -5.44 15.24 -9.79
C LEU A 88 -4.61 16.47 -9.40
N SER A 89 -4.99 17.13 -8.30
CA SER A 89 -4.22 18.26 -7.75
C SER A 89 -2.84 17.84 -7.22
N HIS A 90 -2.66 16.54 -6.99
CA HIS A 90 -1.45 15.92 -6.47
C HIS A 90 -1.12 14.66 -7.29
N PRO A 91 0.17 14.26 -7.43
CA PRO A 91 0.56 13.06 -8.16
C PRO A 91 -0.15 11.79 -7.69
N TYR A 92 -0.42 11.71 -6.38
CA TYR A 92 -1.20 10.65 -5.76
C TYR A 92 -2.28 11.25 -4.86
N VAL A 93 -3.43 10.59 -4.81
CA VAL A 93 -4.50 10.86 -3.84
C VAL A 93 -4.75 9.56 -3.08
N ILE A 94 -4.71 9.64 -1.76
CA ILE A 94 -4.95 8.52 -0.87
C ILE A 94 -6.20 8.81 -0.06
N LYS A 95 -7.14 7.88 -0.06
CA LYS A 95 -8.37 7.97 0.71
C LYS A 95 -8.37 6.84 1.73
N PHE A 96 -8.66 7.20 2.97
CA PHE A 96 -8.76 6.29 4.10
C PHE A 96 -10.19 6.27 4.59
N THR A 97 -10.74 5.07 4.73
CA THR A 97 -12.01 4.88 5.43
C THR A 97 -11.69 4.38 6.83
N VAL A 98 -12.19 5.09 7.84
CA VAL A 98 -11.88 4.84 9.26
C VAL A 98 -13.13 4.75 10.11
N GLN A 99 -13.16 3.83 11.06
CA GLN A 99 -14.17 3.80 12.12
C GLN A 99 -13.63 4.57 13.32
N THR A 100 -14.33 5.63 13.70
CA THR A 100 -13.90 6.49 14.80
C THR A 100 -14.73 6.20 16.04
N TYR A 101 -14.06 6.12 17.19
CA TYR A 101 -14.68 5.82 18.48
C TYR A 101 -14.27 6.85 19.52
N ASP A 102 -15.18 7.12 20.47
CA ASP A 102 -14.84 7.93 21.62
C ASP A 102 -13.83 7.16 22.50
N GLY A 103 -12.70 7.78 22.81
CA GLY A 103 -11.66 7.14 23.62
C GLY A 103 -12.05 6.96 25.10
N ASN A 104 -13.01 7.75 25.59
CA ASN A 104 -13.44 7.81 26.98
C ASN A 104 -14.85 7.23 27.21
N LYS A 105 -15.67 7.13 26.15
CA LYS A 105 -17.04 6.62 26.21
C LYS A 105 -17.20 5.40 25.31
N LYS A 106 -18.16 4.53 25.63
CA LYS A 106 -18.53 3.44 24.72
C LYS A 106 -19.41 4.01 23.61
N GLY A 107 -18.94 3.91 22.37
CA GLY A 107 -19.73 4.23 21.18
C GLY A 107 -18.85 4.54 19.97
N GLN A 108 -19.29 4.07 18.80
CA GLN A 108 -18.77 4.56 17.53
C GLN A 108 -19.28 5.98 17.32
N LEU A 109 -18.38 6.87 16.90
CA LEU A 109 -18.69 8.25 16.56
C LEU A 109 -19.10 8.35 15.08
N GLY A 110 -18.39 7.63 14.20
CA GLY A 110 -18.69 7.62 12.78
C GLY A 110 -17.90 6.60 11.99
N THR A 111 -18.21 6.56 10.69
CA THR A 111 -17.39 5.93 9.65
C THR A 111 -16.93 7.05 8.72
N ASP A 112 -15.72 7.52 8.93
CA ASP A 112 -15.21 8.73 8.31
C ASP A 112 -14.32 8.41 7.11
N THR A 113 -14.30 9.33 6.16
CA THR A 113 -13.40 9.29 5.01
C THR A 113 -12.43 10.46 5.09
N VAL A 114 -11.14 10.14 5.12
CA VAL A 114 -10.04 11.13 5.15
C VAL A 114 -9.27 11.04 3.83
N THR A 115 -9.14 12.15 3.11
CA THR A 115 -8.48 12.17 1.79
C THR A 115 -7.25 13.07 1.83
N PHE A 116 -6.11 12.50 1.46
CA PHE A 116 -4.82 13.20 1.38
C PHE A 116 -4.30 13.27 -0.06
N GLY A 117 -3.69 14.39 -0.39
CA GLY A 117 -2.87 14.58 -1.58
C GLY A 117 -1.41 14.35 -1.22
N VAL A 118 -0.69 13.60 -2.05
CA VAL A 118 0.69 13.19 -1.77
C VAL A 118 1.58 13.54 -2.96
N SER A 119 2.61 14.34 -2.68
CA SER A 119 3.62 14.76 -3.65
C SER A 119 5.00 14.31 -3.19
N PRO A 120 5.66 13.38 -3.90
CA PRO A 120 7.03 12.99 -3.58
C PRO A 120 7.96 14.21 -3.63
N VAL A 121 8.76 14.41 -2.59
CA VAL A 121 9.79 15.46 -2.60
C VAL A 121 11.00 14.93 -3.35
N GLN A 122 11.40 15.62 -4.42
CA GLN A 122 12.66 15.31 -5.09
C GLN A 122 13.80 15.79 -4.20
N PHE A 123 14.46 14.85 -3.52
CA PHE A 123 15.71 15.15 -2.82
C PHE A 123 16.81 15.36 -3.86
N ASN A 124 17.49 16.51 -3.80
CA ASN A 124 18.77 16.67 -4.49
C ASN A 124 19.70 15.55 -4.02
N LYS A 125 20.35 14.89 -4.97
CA LYS A 125 21.10 13.61 -4.91
C LYS A 125 22.32 13.56 -3.95
N GLU A 126 22.37 14.36 -2.91
CA GLU A 126 23.50 14.46 -1.98
C GLU A 126 23.23 13.90 -0.58
N PHE A 127 22.04 13.36 -0.32
CA PHE A 127 21.80 12.58 0.91
C PHE A 127 22.20 11.12 0.69
N ASP A 128 22.95 10.60 1.66
CA ASP A 128 23.45 9.23 1.73
C ASP A 128 22.39 8.20 1.30
N GLU A 129 22.83 7.15 0.60
CA GLU A 129 22.05 6.14 -0.17
C GLU A 129 21.00 5.32 0.63
N LYS A 130 20.55 5.79 1.80
CA LYS A 130 19.65 5.08 2.73
C LYS A 130 18.43 5.87 3.17
N ASP A 131 18.34 7.16 2.87
CA ASP A 131 17.16 7.97 3.25
C ASP A 131 16.07 7.83 2.19
N LEU A 132 14.99 7.12 2.54
CA LEU A 132 13.78 7.00 1.73
C LEU A 132 13.19 8.39 1.46
N ALA A 133 12.70 8.61 0.24
CA ALA A 133 12.17 9.89 -0.19
C ALA A 133 11.00 10.34 0.70
N ALA A 134 11.15 11.47 1.39
CA ALA A 134 10.03 12.14 2.05
C ALA A 134 8.96 12.55 1.02
N ALA A 135 7.71 12.59 1.48
CA ALA A 135 6.59 13.10 0.71
C ALA A 135 6.00 14.33 1.41
N LYS A 136 5.50 15.27 0.62
CA LYS A 136 4.62 16.32 1.12
C LYS A 136 3.19 15.76 1.11
N VAL A 137 2.56 15.75 2.27
CA VAL A 137 1.18 15.31 2.48
C VAL A 137 0.29 16.53 2.77
N GLU A 138 -0.87 16.59 2.13
CA GLU A 138 -1.86 17.65 2.32
C GLU A 138 -3.25 17.03 2.53
N LEU A 139 -3.94 17.43 3.60
CA LEU A 139 -5.34 17.03 3.81
C LEU A 139 -6.24 17.75 2.80
N LEU A 140 -6.83 17.00 1.87
CA LEU A 140 -7.72 17.54 0.83
C LEU A 140 -9.17 17.62 1.30
N ASN A 141 -9.62 16.59 2.02
CA ASN A 141 -11.01 16.51 2.47
C ASN A 141 -11.13 15.62 3.72
N TYR A 142 -12.14 15.93 4.54
CA TYR A 142 -12.62 15.08 5.62
C TYR A 142 -14.14 14.99 5.52
N THR A 143 -14.66 13.79 5.33
CA THR A 143 -16.11 13.54 5.27
C THR A 143 -16.53 12.63 6.42
N HIS A 144 -17.44 13.12 7.25
CA HIS A 144 -18.03 12.32 8.32
C HIS A 144 -19.18 11.49 7.80
N GLY A 145 -19.16 10.20 8.15
CA GLY A 145 -20.29 9.29 7.94
C GLY A 145 -20.87 8.87 9.28
N GLU A 146 -22.19 8.77 9.35
CA GLU A 146 -22.89 8.29 10.54
C GLU A 146 -22.42 6.87 10.92
N PRO A 147 -22.42 6.52 12.22
CA PRO A 147 -22.07 5.19 12.66
C PRO A 147 -23.04 4.15 12.07
N LEU A 148 -22.51 3.00 11.68
CA LEU A 148 -23.32 1.88 11.20
C LEU A 148 -24.00 1.23 12.43
N ASN A 149 -25.33 1.19 12.43
CA ASN A 149 -26.14 0.57 13.50
C ASN A 149 -25.99 -0.96 13.53
#